data_AF-A0A955XT89-F1
#
_entry.id   AF-A0A955XT89-F1
#
_cell.length_a   1.000
_cell.length_b   1.000
_cell.length_c   1.000
_cell.angle_alpha   90.00
_cell.angle_beta   90.00
_cell.angle_gamma   90.00
#
_symmetry.space_group_name_H-M   'P 1'
#
loop_
_entity.id
_entity.type
_entity.pdbx_description
1 polymer ?
#
loop_
_entity_poly.entity_id
_entity_poly.type
_entity_poly.pdbx_seq_one_letter_code
_entity_poly.pdbx_strand_id
1 'polypeptide(L)'
;MGIVNVTPDSFSDGGEFLQTERAIEHAEQLLAEGADIVDIGGESSRPGAEPVSLDEELRRVIPVVQALAQTASTVISVDTVKPEVARRALAAGAHIINDISGARDHA
;
A
#
# COMPACT_ATOMS: atom_id res chain seq x y z
N MET A 1 -8.72 -5.61 -9.30
CA MET A 1 -7.77 -5.19 -8.25
C MET A 1 -6.57 -4.58 -8.95
N GLY A 2 -6.39 -3.26 -8.84
CA GLY A 2 -5.23 -2.53 -9.38
C GLY A 2 -4.12 -2.45 -8.33
N ILE A 3 -2.86 -2.60 -8.74
CA ILE A 3 -1.70 -2.67 -7.85
C ILE A 3 -1.05 -1.29 -7.73
N VAL A 4 -0.81 -0.84 -6.49
CA VAL A 4 -0.18 0.43 -6.14
C VAL A 4 1.05 0.15 -5.27
N ASN A 5 2.24 0.17 -5.88
CA ASN A 5 3.50 -0.02 -5.17
C ASN A 5 4.06 1.31 -4.69
N VAL A 6 4.22 1.45 -3.38
CA VAL A 6 4.79 2.63 -2.72
C VAL A 6 6.26 2.34 -2.39
N THR A 7 7.09 2.10 -3.41
CA THR A 7 8.52 1.78 -3.25
C THR A 7 9.41 2.83 -3.95
N PRO A 8 10.63 3.08 -3.45
CA PRO A 8 11.56 4.06 -4.04
C PRO A 8 11.86 3.79 -5.51
N ASP A 9 11.98 2.51 -5.88
CA ASP A 9 12.30 2.05 -7.23
C ASP A 9 11.19 2.34 -8.24
N SER A 10 9.98 2.63 -7.74
CA SER A 10 8.84 2.96 -8.59
C SER A 10 8.85 4.43 -9.02
N PHE A 11 9.54 5.32 -8.28
CA PHE A 11 9.48 6.78 -8.47
C PHE A 11 10.74 7.50 -7.93
N SER A 12 11.79 7.62 -8.75
CA SER A 12 13.16 7.98 -8.31
C SER A 12 13.42 9.45 -7.90
N ASP A 13 12.50 10.40 -8.09
CA ASP A 13 12.91 11.82 -8.23
C ASP A 13 12.33 12.86 -7.23
N GLY A 14 11.62 12.50 -6.14
CA GLY A 14 11.12 13.60 -5.27
C GLY A 14 10.60 13.37 -3.85
N GLY A 15 11.14 12.39 -3.11
CA GLY A 15 10.94 12.29 -1.65
C GLY A 15 9.60 11.65 -1.25
N GLU A 16 9.40 11.46 0.07
CA GLU A 16 8.29 10.66 0.64
C GLU A 16 6.90 11.23 0.36
N PHE A 17 6.74 12.56 0.42
CA PHE A 17 5.48 13.21 0.09
C PHE A 17 5.13 12.93 -1.37
N LEU A 18 6.05 13.21 -2.30
CA LEU A 18 5.81 12.98 -3.73
C LEU A 18 5.48 11.52 -4.04
N GLN A 19 6.08 10.56 -3.31
CA GLN A 19 5.74 9.14 -3.45
C GLN A 19 4.32 8.84 -2.98
N THR A 20 3.87 9.47 -1.89
CA THR A 20 2.48 9.37 -1.40
C THR A 20 1.50 9.95 -2.41
N GLU A 21 1.72 11.17 -2.89
CA GLU A 21 0.83 11.82 -3.86
C GLU A 21 0.74 11.02 -5.16
N ARG A 22 1.87 10.54 -5.69
CA ARG A 22 1.90 9.69 -6.89
C ARG A 22 1.18 8.36 -6.69
N ALA A 23 1.28 7.75 -5.53
CA ALA A 23 0.56 6.52 -5.22
C ALA A 23 -0.96 6.76 -5.21
N ILE A 24 -1.41 7.91 -4.70
CA ILE A 24 -2.82 8.32 -4.73
C ILE A 24 -3.26 8.55 -6.17
N GLU A 25 -2.52 9.34 -6.96
CA GLU A 25 -2.83 9.60 -8.38
C GLU A 25 -2.93 8.30 -9.19
N HIS A 26 -2.00 7.37 -8.97
CA HIS A 26 -2.02 6.05 -9.62
C HIS A 26 -3.23 5.20 -9.19
N ALA A 27 -3.58 5.22 -7.90
CA ALA A 27 -4.78 4.53 -7.41
C ALA A 27 -6.06 5.10 -8.05
N GLU A 28 -6.18 6.43 -8.13
CA GLU A 28 -7.29 7.13 -8.79
C GLU A 28 -7.37 6.79 -10.29
N GLN A 29 -6.22 6.74 -10.98
CA GLN A 29 -6.16 6.32 -12.37
C GLN A 29 -6.67 4.89 -12.54
N LEU A 30 -6.20 3.95 -11.72
CA LEU A 30 -6.65 2.56 -11.78
C LEU A 30 -8.16 2.42 -11.55
N LEU A 31 -8.72 3.20 -10.62
CA LEU A 31 -10.17 3.26 -10.39
C LEU A 31 -10.92 3.81 -11.61
N ALA A 32 -10.40 4.88 -12.23
CA ALA A 32 -10.96 5.45 -13.45
C ALA A 32 -10.88 4.49 -14.65
N GLU A 33 -9.87 3.62 -14.69
CA GLU A 33 -9.71 2.53 -15.67
C GLU A 33 -10.61 1.32 -15.38
N GLY A 34 -11.37 1.34 -14.26
CA GLY A 34 -12.38 0.35 -13.92
C GLY A 34 -11.95 -0.69 -12.88
N ALA A 35 -10.89 -0.45 -12.11
CA ALA A 35 -10.55 -1.31 -10.98
C ALA A 35 -11.58 -1.16 -9.85
N ASP A 36 -12.14 -2.26 -9.34
CA ASP A 36 -13.05 -2.23 -8.17
C ASP A 36 -12.32 -2.16 -6.82
N ILE A 37 -11.04 -2.55 -6.80
CA ILE A 37 -10.19 -2.66 -5.61
C ILE A 37 -8.82 -2.11 -5.96
N VAL A 38 -8.18 -1.39 -5.04
CA VAL A 38 -6.75 -1.04 -5.11
C VAL A 38 -5.99 -1.80 -4.04
N ASP A 39 -4.82 -2.32 -4.37
CA ASP A 39 -3.94 -3.08 -3.47
C ASP A 39 -2.63 -2.33 -3.27
N ILE A 40 -2.40 -1.87 -2.03
CA ILE A 40 -1.32 -0.96 -1.68
C ILE A 40 -0.22 -1.74 -0.97
N GLY A 41 0.99 -1.74 -1.55
CA GLY A 41 2.17 -2.41 -0.98
C GLY A 41 3.32 -1.43 -0.73
N GLY A 42 3.86 -1.41 0.49
CA GLY A 42 5.03 -0.59 0.86
C GLY A 42 6.37 -1.34 0.78
N GLU A 43 6.32 -2.66 0.63
CA GLU A 43 7.45 -3.59 0.56
C GLU A 43 7.40 -4.39 -0.74
N SER A 44 8.56 -4.61 -1.37
CA SER A 44 8.64 -5.45 -2.57
C SER A 44 8.70 -6.92 -2.20
N SER A 45 7.77 -7.73 -2.72
CA SER A 45 7.79 -9.19 -2.60
C SER A 45 8.61 -9.89 -3.69
N ARG A 46 9.37 -9.14 -4.51
CA ARG A 46 10.19 -9.70 -5.59
C ARG A 46 11.37 -10.51 -5.01
N PRO A 47 11.78 -11.63 -5.65
CA PRO A 47 12.95 -12.38 -5.21
C PRO A 47 14.20 -11.51 -5.10
N GLY A 48 14.84 -11.52 -3.92
CA GLY A 48 16.06 -10.75 -3.66
C GLY A 48 15.84 -9.30 -3.27
N ALA A 49 14.60 -8.84 -3.09
CA ALA A 49 14.34 -7.55 -2.47
C ALA A 49 14.78 -7.55 -1.00
N GLU A 50 15.40 -6.45 -0.55
CA GLU A 50 15.72 -6.27 0.86
C GLU A 50 14.43 -5.93 1.64
N PRO A 51 14.20 -6.55 2.81
CA PRO A 51 13.08 -6.20 3.67
C PRO A 51 13.18 -4.74 4.10
N VAL A 52 12.03 -4.07 4.21
CA VAL A 52 11.93 -2.74 4.80
C VAL A 52 11.55 -2.83 6.27
N SER A 53 12.01 -1.86 7.06
CA SER A 53 11.61 -1.79 8.47
C SER A 53 10.12 -1.53 8.61
N LEU A 54 9.54 -1.95 9.73
CA LEU A 54 8.15 -1.66 10.08
C LEU A 54 7.83 -0.16 9.96
N ASP A 55 8.68 0.71 10.50
CA ASP A 55 8.47 2.17 10.47
C ASP A 55 8.54 2.74 9.05
N GLU A 56 9.34 2.15 8.17
CA GLU A 56 9.43 2.55 6.77
C GLU A 56 8.17 2.12 6.00
N GLU A 57 7.72 0.88 6.17
CA GLU A 57 6.50 0.39 5.51
C GLU A 57 5.26 1.16 5.99
N LEU A 58 5.15 1.44 7.29
CA LEU A 58 4.07 2.27 7.84
C LEU A 58 4.09 3.69 7.25
N ARG A 59 5.26 4.31 7.12
CA ARG A 59 5.39 5.65 6.51
C ARG A 59 4.93 5.68 5.05
N ARG A 60 5.17 4.60 4.31
CA ARG A 60 4.75 4.47 2.91
C ARG A 60 3.26 4.20 2.76
N VAL A 61 2.72 3.26 3.53
CA VAL A 61 1.36 2.72 3.31
C VAL A 61 0.29 3.59 3.94
N ILE A 62 0.47 4.01 5.20
CA ILE A 62 -0.63 4.61 5.99
C ILE A 62 -1.15 5.92 5.39
N PRO A 63 -0.31 6.87 4.94
CA PRO A 63 -0.80 8.12 4.35
C PRO A 63 -1.65 7.88 3.09
N VAL A 64 -1.25 6.93 2.23
CA VAL A 64 -1.99 6.57 1.01
C VAL A 64 -3.36 5.97 1.36
N VAL A 65 -3.40 5.05 2.32
CA VAL A 65 -4.66 4.45 2.80
C VAL A 65 -5.59 5.53 3.35
N GLN A 66 -5.09 6.44 4.20
CA GLN A 66 -5.89 7.51 4.81
C GLN A 66 -6.48 8.47 3.78
N ALA A 67 -5.72 8.81 2.74
CA ALA A 67 -6.19 9.68 1.67
C ALA A 67 -7.29 8.99 0.85
N LEU A 68 -7.06 7.74 0.44
CA LEU A 68 -8.02 6.99 -0.37
C LEU A 68 -9.28 6.61 0.41
N ALA A 69 -9.19 6.36 1.72
CA ALA A 69 -10.34 6.05 2.56
C ALA A 69 -11.34 7.21 2.68
N GLN A 70 -10.92 8.45 2.39
CA GLN A 70 -11.82 9.60 2.31
C GLN A 70 -12.67 9.60 1.02
N THR A 71 -12.33 8.76 0.04
CA THR A 71 -13.07 8.59 -1.20
C THR A 71 -14.11 7.47 -1.05
N ALA A 72 -15.40 7.79 -1.26
CA ALA A 72 -16.52 6.93 -0.85
C ALA A 72 -16.71 5.61 -1.64
N SER A 73 -15.97 5.40 -2.73
CA SER A 73 -16.20 4.31 -3.68
C SER A 73 -15.07 3.28 -3.79
N THR A 74 -13.99 3.43 -3.01
CA THR A 74 -12.77 2.62 -3.20
C THR A 74 -12.67 1.51 -2.17
N VAL A 75 -12.66 0.24 -2.61
CA VAL A 75 -12.24 -0.87 -1.75
C VAL A 75 -10.71 -0.91 -1.71
N ILE A 76 -10.17 -0.83 -0.50
CA ILE A 76 -8.73 -0.73 -0.25
C ILE A 76 -8.23 -2.04 0.34
N SER A 77 -7.30 -2.67 -0.35
CA SER A 77 -6.49 -3.78 0.11
C SER A 77 -5.08 -3.30 0.46
N VAL A 78 -4.46 -3.90 1.47
CA VAL A 78 -3.05 -3.66 1.82
C VAL A 78 -2.28 -4.97 1.74
N ASP A 79 -1.26 -4.98 0.89
CA ASP A 79 -0.31 -6.08 0.72
C ASP A 79 0.79 -5.97 1.77
N THR A 80 0.69 -6.80 2.80
CA THR A 80 1.67 -6.84 3.88
C THR A 80 1.63 -8.18 4.61
N VAL A 81 2.81 -8.64 5.03
CA VAL A 81 2.97 -9.78 5.94
C VAL A 81 3.13 -9.33 7.40
N LYS A 82 3.31 -8.02 7.64
CA LYS A 82 3.62 -7.48 8.97
C LYS A 82 2.34 -7.19 9.76
N PRO A 83 2.07 -7.87 10.89
CA PRO A 83 0.80 -7.73 11.60
C PRO A 83 0.49 -6.31 12.08
N GLU A 84 1.52 -5.52 12.42
CA GLU A 84 1.33 -4.12 12.83
C GLU A 84 0.96 -3.22 11.65
N VAL A 85 1.52 -3.44 10.45
CA VAL A 85 1.10 -2.70 9.24
C VAL A 85 -0.36 -3.01 8.93
N ALA A 86 -0.74 -4.29 8.95
CA ALA A 86 -2.13 -4.71 8.74
C ALA A 86 -3.09 -4.06 9.75
N ARG A 87 -2.75 -4.08 11.04
CA ARG A 87 -3.56 -3.47 12.10
C ARG A 87 -3.75 -1.97 11.88
N ARG A 88 -2.68 -1.26 11.54
CA ARG A 88 -2.69 0.19 11.34
C ARG A 88 -3.39 0.59 10.04
N ALA A 89 -3.24 -0.20 9.00
CA ALA A 89 -3.96 -0.03 7.74
C ALA A 89 -5.47 -0.15 7.93
N LEU A 90 -5.94 -1.19 8.63
CA LEU A 90 -7.37 -1.34 8.95
C LEU A 90 -7.90 -0.14 9.76
N ALA A 91 -7.13 0.30 10.76
CA ALA A 91 -7.48 1.50 11.53
C ALA A 91 -7.50 2.79 10.69
N ALA A 92 -6.71 2.84 9.62
CA ALA A 92 -6.64 3.96 8.68
C ALA A 92 -7.73 3.94 7.60
N GLY A 93 -8.49 2.84 7.46
CA GLY A 93 -9.59 2.71 6.49
C GLY A 93 -9.39 1.65 5.41
N ALA A 94 -8.39 0.77 5.54
CA ALA A 94 -8.30 -0.42 4.69
C ALA A 94 -9.45 -1.40 4.97
N HIS A 95 -9.81 -2.19 3.96
CA HIS A 95 -10.92 -3.14 3.98
C HIS A 95 -10.44 -4.59 3.92
N ILE A 96 -9.31 -4.82 3.25
CA ILE A 96 -8.74 -6.15 2.99
C ILE A 96 -7.27 -6.13 3.39
N ILE A 97 -6.81 -7.24 3.98
CA ILE A 97 -5.39 -7.54 4.13
C ILE A 97 -5.04 -8.64 3.14
N ASN A 98 -4.10 -8.35 2.25
CA ASN A 98 -3.55 -9.30 1.29
C ASN A 98 -2.19 -9.79 1.82
N ASP A 99 -2.20 -10.89 2.58
CA ASP A 99 -0.97 -11.47 3.14
C ASP A 99 -0.54 -12.68 2.30
N ILE A 100 0.50 -12.49 1.49
CA ILE A 100 1.06 -13.53 0.61
C ILE A 100 1.66 -14.72 1.38
N SER A 101 2.01 -14.57 2.67
CA SER A 101 2.50 -15.66 3.50
C SER A 101 1.38 -16.64 3.89
N GLY A 102 0.13 -16.17 3.85
CA GLY A 102 -1.04 -16.86 4.36
C GLY A 102 -1.06 -16.90 5.89
N ALA A 103 -0.74 -15.78 6.55
CA ALA A 103 -0.65 -15.63 8.01
C ALA A 103 0.36 -16.57 8.68
N ARG A 104 1.41 -16.95 7.96
CA ARG A 104 2.48 -17.83 8.47
C ARG A 104 3.76 -17.09 8.82
N ASP A 105 3.91 -15.87 8.32
CA ASP A 105 5.02 -14.99 8.64
C ASP A 105 4.53 -13.82 9.51
N HIS A 106 5.38 -13.38 10.43
CA HIS A 106 5.10 -12.30 11.38
C HIS A 106 6.28 -11.32 11.48
N ALA A 107 7.10 -11.24 10.41
CA ALA A 107 8.26 -10.38 10.28
C ALA A 107 8.05 -8.93 10.77
#